data_AF-A0A8C3IWX4-F1
#
_entry.id   AF-A0A8C3IWX4-F1
#
_cell.length_a   1.000
_cell.length_b   1.000
_cell.length_c   1.000
_cell.angle_alpha   90.00
_cell.angle_beta   90.00
_cell.angle_gamma   90.00
#
_symmetry.space_group_name_H-M   'P 1'
#
loop_
_entity.id
_entity.type
_entity.pdbx_description
1 polymer ?
#
loop_
_entity_poly.entity_id
_entity_poly.type
_entity_poly.pdbx_seq_one_letter_code
_entity_poly.pdbx_strand_id
1 'polypeptide(L)'
;MAGSCSGPGRLWRLCNLLMAAFFGLAAAVQINDPDAGLWIVVYVVPAVLTLLVGLNPSITDNVVWRSLSDLHSAACLVGTIALGCSLFAYAKSNILHEEEGRELFGLVIITIWMNLCRNSAKNPLGGIRLMVAISLSLFPFVTWLYIYMNSEMRSSWPTHCKTVI
;
A
#
# COMPACT_ATOMS: atom_id res chain seq x y z
N MET A 1 11.47 -31.11 -19.74
CA MET A 1 11.74 -30.59 -18.38
C MET A 1 10.90 -29.33 -18.18
N ALA A 2 9.67 -29.47 -17.69
CA ALA A 2 8.81 -28.35 -17.35
C ALA A 2 8.77 -28.27 -15.82
N GLY A 3 9.55 -27.34 -15.26
CA GLY A 3 9.60 -27.11 -13.81
C GLY A 3 8.26 -26.55 -13.34
N SER A 4 7.51 -27.35 -12.60
CA SER A 4 6.31 -26.93 -11.89
C SER A 4 6.67 -25.76 -10.96
N CYS A 5 6.26 -24.53 -11.31
CA CYS A 5 6.39 -23.39 -10.42
C CYS A 5 5.56 -23.66 -9.15
N SER A 6 6.27 -23.83 -8.03
CA SER A 6 5.73 -24.04 -6.69
C SER A 6 4.59 -23.06 -6.38
N GLY A 7 3.45 -23.59 -5.89
CA GLY A 7 2.26 -22.80 -5.54
C GLY A 7 2.53 -21.50 -4.77
N PRO A 8 3.43 -21.49 -3.76
CA PRO A 8 3.81 -20.28 -3.03
C PRO A 8 4.36 -19.14 -3.90
N GLY A 9 5.17 -19.44 -4.92
CA GLY A 9 5.73 -18.42 -5.81
C GLY A 9 4.67 -17.75 -6.69
N ARG A 10 3.66 -18.52 -7.13
CA ARG A 10 2.52 -17.98 -7.89
C ARG A 10 1.63 -17.08 -7.03
N LEU A 11 1.36 -17.50 -5.79
CA LEU A 11 0.58 -16.70 -4.84
C LEU A 11 1.27 -15.38 -4.51
N TRP A 12 2.58 -15.40 -4.26
CA TRP A 12 3.35 -14.19 -4.03
C TRP A 12 3.25 -13.20 -5.20
N ARG A 13 3.40 -13.69 -6.44
CA ARG A 13 3.25 -12.84 -7.64
C ARG A 13 1.85 -12.25 -7.73
N LEU A 14 0.81 -13.05 -7.47
CA LEU A 14 -0.57 -12.57 -7.46
C LEU A 14 -0.80 -11.50 -6.39
N CYS A 15 -0.30 -11.69 -5.17
CA CYS A 15 -0.35 -10.69 -4.11
C CYS A 15 0.31 -9.37 -4.54
N ASN A 16 1.44 -9.42 -5.24
CA ASN A 16 2.08 -8.22 -5.77
C ASN A 16 1.25 -7.54 -6.85
N LEU A 17 0.66 -8.30 -7.79
CA LEU A 17 -0.23 -7.72 -8.79
C LEU A 17 -1.47 -7.06 -8.16
N LEU A 18 -2.07 -7.70 -7.15
CA LEU A 18 -3.19 -7.15 -6.39
C LEU A 18 -2.78 -5.87 -5.65
N MET A 19 -1.64 -5.88 -4.97
CA MET A 19 -1.16 -4.69 -4.24
C MET A 19 -0.71 -3.56 -5.17
N ALA A 20 -0.16 -3.87 -6.33
CA ALA A 20 0.13 -2.88 -7.36
C ALA A 20 -1.15 -2.21 -7.86
N ALA A 21 -2.21 -2.99 -8.09
CA ALA A 21 -3.52 -2.46 -8.46
C ALA A 21 -4.11 -1.59 -7.33
N PHE A 22 -4.02 -2.05 -6.08
CA PHE A 22 -4.45 -1.28 -4.92
C PHE A 22 -3.74 0.07 -4.84
N PHE A 23 -2.40 0.09 -4.90
CA PHE A 23 -1.65 1.34 -4.85
C PHE A 23 -1.95 2.25 -6.06
N GLY A 24 -2.13 1.69 -7.26
CA GLY A 24 -2.53 2.47 -8.43
C GLY A 24 -3.92 3.10 -8.26
N LEU A 25 -4.88 2.36 -7.72
CA LEU A 25 -6.21 2.88 -7.39
C LEU A 25 -6.14 3.93 -6.28
N ALA A 26 -5.34 3.69 -5.24
CA ALA A 26 -5.08 4.64 -4.17
C ALA A 26 -4.46 5.93 -4.72
N ALA A 27 -3.56 5.87 -5.70
CA ALA A 27 -3.06 7.08 -6.37
C ALA A 27 -4.16 7.82 -7.15
N ALA A 28 -5.01 7.08 -7.87
CA ALA A 28 -6.04 7.68 -8.72
C ALA A 28 -7.06 8.49 -7.91
N VAL A 29 -7.42 8.04 -6.71
CA VAL A 29 -8.37 8.74 -5.85
C VAL A 29 -7.83 10.06 -5.28
N GLN A 30 -6.51 10.22 -5.18
CA GLN A 30 -5.85 11.42 -4.64
C GLN A 30 -5.96 12.64 -5.54
N ILE A 31 -6.49 12.51 -6.76
CA ILE A 31 -6.76 13.68 -7.62
C ILE A 31 -7.73 14.68 -6.98
N ASN A 32 -8.54 14.23 -6.02
CA ASN A 32 -9.51 15.05 -5.30
C ASN A 32 -8.91 15.74 -4.05
N ASP A 33 -7.65 15.48 -3.72
CA ASP A 33 -6.98 15.96 -2.52
C ASP A 33 -6.35 17.35 -2.76
N PRO A 34 -6.44 18.32 -1.82
CA PRO A 34 -5.72 19.60 -1.91
C PRO A 34 -4.22 19.48 -2.22
N ASP A 35 -3.54 18.41 -1.80
CA ASP A 35 -2.13 18.13 -2.06
C ASP A 35 -1.91 16.89 -2.93
N ALA A 36 -2.84 16.65 -3.87
CA ALA A 36 -2.85 15.53 -4.83
C ALA A 36 -1.48 15.14 -5.40
N GLY A 37 -0.66 16.12 -5.79
CA GLY A 37 0.65 15.87 -6.40
C GLY A 37 1.57 15.03 -5.52
N LEU A 38 1.63 15.33 -4.21
CA LEU A 38 2.45 14.59 -3.26
C LEU A 38 1.92 13.15 -3.10
N TRP A 39 0.63 13.00 -2.82
CA TRP A 39 0.05 11.68 -2.55
C TRP A 39 0.00 10.77 -3.77
N ILE A 40 -0.22 11.32 -4.97
CA ILE A 40 -0.10 10.55 -6.22
C ILE A 40 1.30 9.93 -6.31
N VAL A 41 2.37 10.69 -6.05
CA VAL A 41 3.74 10.16 -6.07
C VAL A 41 3.94 9.11 -4.98
N VAL A 42 3.43 9.37 -3.76
CA VAL A 42 3.50 8.44 -2.62
C VAL A 42 2.95 7.06 -2.98
N TYR A 43 1.86 6.99 -3.76
CA TYR A 43 1.22 5.73 -4.14
C TYR A 43 1.68 5.17 -5.50
N VAL A 44 2.01 5.99 -6.49
CA VAL A 44 2.45 5.52 -7.82
C VAL A 44 3.80 4.81 -7.75
N VAL A 45 4.76 5.35 -6.99
CA VAL A 45 6.09 4.73 -6.85
C VAL A 45 5.98 3.28 -6.34
N PRO A 46 5.32 2.99 -5.21
CA PRO A 46 5.15 1.62 -4.75
C PRO A 46 4.25 0.79 -5.67
N ALA A 47 3.28 1.39 -6.37
CA ALA A 47 2.49 0.66 -7.38
C ALA A 47 3.38 0.09 -8.48
N VAL A 48 4.26 0.92 -9.07
CA VAL A 48 5.19 0.50 -10.12
C VAL A 48 6.22 -0.50 -9.59
N LEU A 49 6.85 -0.21 -8.43
CA LEU A 49 7.83 -1.12 -7.85
C LEU A 49 7.23 -2.49 -7.53
N THR A 50 6.00 -2.53 -7.01
CA THR A 50 5.27 -3.77 -6.71
C THR A 50 4.85 -4.51 -7.98
N LEU A 51 4.40 -3.79 -9.01
CA LEU A 51 4.07 -4.39 -10.31
C LEU A 51 5.27 -5.12 -10.90
N LEU A 52 6.45 -4.49 -10.86
CA LEU A 52 7.69 -5.10 -11.33
C LEU A 52 8.01 -6.40 -10.59
N VAL A 53 7.77 -6.48 -9.27
CA VAL A 53 7.95 -7.71 -8.49
C VAL A 53 6.95 -8.80 -8.92
N GLY A 54 5.68 -8.44 -9.15
CA GLY A 54 4.67 -9.38 -9.65
C GLY A 54 5.01 -9.95 -11.03
N LEU A 55 5.54 -9.11 -11.92
CA LEU A 55 5.96 -9.49 -13.26
C LEU A 55 7.26 -10.31 -13.25
N ASN A 56 8.28 -9.84 -12.54
CA ASN A 56 9.58 -10.50 -12.42
C ASN A 56 10.15 -10.36 -10.98
N PRO A 57 9.99 -11.37 -10.10
CA PRO A 57 10.47 -11.31 -8.72
C PRO A 57 11.97 -11.05 -8.57
N SER A 58 12.80 -11.41 -9.56
CA SER A 58 14.25 -11.17 -9.52
C SER A 58 14.62 -9.69 -9.62
N ILE A 59 13.67 -8.80 -9.95
CA ILE A 59 13.92 -7.35 -9.98
C ILE A 59 14.36 -6.81 -8.61
N THR A 60 13.99 -7.50 -7.52
CA THR A 60 14.37 -7.14 -6.16
C THR A 60 15.87 -7.29 -5.88
N ASP A 61 16.64 -7.89 -6.79
CA ASP A 61 18.10 -7.91 -6.76
C ASP A 61 18.75 -6.71 -7.45
N ASN A 62 18.00 -5.94 -8.23
CA ASN A 62 18.48 -4.76 -8.93
C ASN A 62 18.74 -3.60 -7.94
N VAL A 63 19.92 -2.98 -8.03
CA VAL A 63 20.34 -1.87 -7.15
C VAL A 63 19.41 -0.67 -7.26
N VAL A 64 18.95 -0.31 -8.46
CA VAL A 64 18.03 0.83 -8.66
C VAL A 64 16.69 0.57 -7.97
N TRP A 65 16.11 -0.62 -8.19
CA TRP A 65 14.85 -1.00 -7.52
C TRP A 65 15.02 -0.97 -5.99
N ARG A 66 16.13 -1.50 -5.49
CA ARG A 66 16.46 -1.52 -4.05
C ARG A 66 16.58 -0.11 -3.47
N SER A 67 17.36 0.76 -4.09
CA SER A 67 17.59 2.13 -3.63
C SER A 67 16.30 2.94 -3.66
N LEU A 68 15.49 2.83 -4.72
CA LEU A 68 14.19 3.51 -4.80
C LEU A 68 13.23 3.00 -3.71
N SER A 69 13.16 1.68 -3.52
CA SER A 69 12.32 1.06 -2.48
C SER A 69 12.74 1.52 -1.07
N ASP A 70 14.04 1.55 -0.77
CA ASP A 70 14.55 1.98 0.55
C ASP A 70 14.30 3.47 0.79
N LEU A 71 14.62 4.32 -0.18
CA LEU A 71 14.42 5.77 -0.07
C LEU A 71 12.94 6.10 0.11
N HIS A 72 12.07 5.49 -0.69
CA HIS A 72 10.62 5.70 -0.59
C HIS A 72 10.07 5.20 0.75
N SER A 73 10.52 4.03 1.20
CA SER A 73 10.11 3.48 2.51
C SER A 73 10.58 4.36 3.66
N ALA A 74 11.79 4.92 3.58
CA ALA A 74 12.29 5.86 4.59
C ALA A 74 11.47 7.15 4.61
N ALA A 75 11.14 7.70 3.45
CA ALA A 75 10.26 8.86 3.34
C ALA A 75 8.85 8.58 3.91
N CYS A 76 8.27 7.41 3.58
CA CYS A 76 6.97 6.99 4.12
C CYS A 76 7.01 6.79 5.64
N LEU A 77 8.11 6.28 6.20
CA LEU A 77 8.29 6.13 7.64
C LEU A 77 8.36 7.49 8.34
N VAL A 78 9.10 8.46 7.78
CA VAL A 78 9.15 9.83 8.29
C VAL A 78 7.76 10.47 8.23
N GLY A 79 7.05 10.33 7.12
CA GLY A 79 5.67 10.81 6.98
C GLY A 79 4.71 10.15 7.98
N THR A 80 4.88 8.84 8.23
CA THR A 80 4.09 8.09 9.23
C THR A 80 4.31 8.66 10.63
N ILE A 81 5.56 8.95 11.00
CA ILE A 81 5.87 9.54 12.30
C ILE A 81 5.29 10.95 12.40
N ALA A 82 5.45 11.78 11.36
CA ALA A 82 4.94 13.14 11.34
C ALA A 82 3.41 13.20 11.48
N LEU A 83 2.69 12.44 10.65
CA LEU A 83 1.22 12.33 10.71
C LEU A 83 0.76 11.68 12.01
N GLY A 84 1.46 10.66 12.50
CA GLY A 84 1.16 10.02 13.78
C GLY A 84 1.27 10.99 14.96
N CYS A 85 2.28 11.86 14.96
CA CYS A 85 2.41 12.93 15.95
C CYS A 85 1.31 13.99 15.80
N SER A 86 0.96 14.38 14.58
CA SER A 86 -0.15 15.32 14.30
C SER A 86 -1.47 14.78 14.86
N LEU A 87 -1.83 13.55 14.48
CA LEU A 87 -3.05 12.88 14.92
C LEU A 87 -3.08 12.69 16.43
N PHE A 88 -1.96 12.31 17.05
CA PHE A 88 -1.90 12.18 18.50
C PHE A 88 -2.17 13.50 19.22
N ALA A 89 -1.70 14.62 18.66
CA ALA A 89 -1.89 15.95 19.23
C ALA A 89 -3.27 16.57 18.92
N TYR A 90 -3.85 16.27 17.75
CA TYR A 90 -4.96 17.06 17.19
C TYR A 90 -6.18 16.25 16.72
N ALA A 91 -6.18 14.92 16.77
CA ALA A 91 -7.33 14.13 16.31
C ALA A 91 -8.60 14.48 17.10
N LYS A 92 -9.66 14.86 16.38
CA LYS A 92 -10.96 15.24 16.97
C LYS A 92 -11.97 14.10 16.92
N SER A 93 -11.78 13.13 16.04
CA SER A 93 -12.70 12.02 15.82
C SER A 93 -11.96 10.68 15.64
N ASN A 94 -12.67 9.65 15.20
CA ASN A 94 -12.08 8.35 14.88
C ASN A 94 -11.08 8.49 13.72
N ILE A 95 -9.92 7.83 13.85
CA ILE A 95 -8.81 7.90 12.88
C ILE A 95 -9.26 7.55 11.44
N LEU A 96 -10.24 6.68 11.26
CA LEU A 96 -10.75 6.31 9.92
C LEU A 96 -11.61 7.40 9.26
N HIS A 97 -12.20 8.30 10.05
CA HIS A 97 -12.98 9.43 9.53
C HIS A 97 -12.09 10.60 9.13
N GLU A 98 -10.99 10.81 9.86
CA GLU A 98 -9.98 11.81 9.52
C GLU A 98 -9.19 11.40 8.27
N GLU A 99 -8.98 12.37 7.38
CA GLU A 99 -8.17 12.20 6.17
C GLU A 99 -6.73 11.81 6.49
N GLU A 100 -6.09 12.54 7.41
CA GLU A 100 -4.74 12.26 7.93
C GLU A 100 -4.60 10.83 8.47
N GLY A 101 -5.68 10.27 9.04
CA GLY A 101 -5.67 8.90 9.56
C GLY A 101 -5.65 7.86 8.45
N ARG A 102 -6.39 8.07 7.35
CA ARG A 102 -6.35 7.18 6.18
C ARG A 102 -5.01 7.26 5.47
N GLU A 103 -4.45 8.45 5.35
CA GLU A 103 -3.11 8.70 4.83
C GLU A 103 -2.03 7.97 5.64
N LEU A 104 -2.09 8.09 6.97
CA LEU A 104 -1.20 7.38 7.89
C LEU A 104 -1.22 5.86 7.64
N PHE A 105 -2.42 5.26 7.54
CA PHE A 105 -2.54 3.82 7.26
C PHE A 105 -1.97 3.45 5.89
N GLY A 106 -2.15 4.30 4.88
CA GLY A 106 -1.54 4.12 3.56
C GLY A 106 -0.02 4.04 3.62
N LEU A 107 0.64 4.98 4.33
CA LEU A 107 2.09 4.98 4.51
C LEU A 107 2.60 3.75 5.25
N VAL A 108 1.88 3.29 6.28
CA VAL A 108 2.20 2.05 7.02
C VAL A 108 2.12 0.83 6.11
N ILE A 109 1.05 0.71 5.31
CA ILE A 109 0.88 -0.41 4.36
C ILE A 109 2.01 -0.41 3.32
N ILE A 110 2.34 0.75 2.74
CA ILE A 110 3.46 0.89 1.80
C ILE A 110 4.76 0.40 2.43
N THR A 111 5.08 0.88 3.64
CA THR A 111 6.33 0.56 4.32
C THR A 111 6.46 -0.94 4.60
N ILE A 112 5.40 -1.57 5.12
CA ILE A 112 5.37 -3.02 5.37
C ILE A 112 5.49 -3.78 4.05
N TRP A 113 4.76 -3.38 3.00
CA TRP A 113 4.76 -4.08 1.73
C TRP A 113 6.11 -4.01 1.01
N MET A 114 6.74 -2.84 0.98
CA MET A 114 8.08 -2.65 0.41
C MET A 114 9.12 -3.50 1.15
N ASN A 115 9.02 -3.59 2.48
CA ASN A 115 9.89 -4.45 3.28
C ASN A 115 9.72 -5.94 2.92
N LEU A 116 8.48 -6.41 2.75
CA LEU A 116 8.20 -7.79 2.31
C LEU A 116 8.81 -8.04 0.93
N CYS A 117 8.64 -7.12 -0.02
CA CYS A 117 9.22 -7.23 -1.35
C CYS A 117 10.74 -7.30 -1.31
N ARG A 118 11.38 -6.37 -0.60
CA ARG A 118 12.84 -6.29 -0.44
C ARG A 118 13.45 -7.56 0.15
N ASN A 119 12.73 -8.22 1.06
CA ASN A 119 13.21 -9.42 1.73
C ASN A 119 12.85 -10.73 1.03
N SER A 120 12.02 -10.69 -0.01
CA SER A 120 11.54 -11.89 -0.72
C SER A 120 12.64 -12.62 -1.52
N ALA A 121 13.67 -11.92 -2.01
CA ALA A 121 14.79 -12.55 -2.73
C ALA A 121 15.79 -13.24 -1.79
N LYS A 122 16.02 -12.68 -0.59
CA LYS A 122 17.02 -13.18 0.36
C LYS A 122 16.56 -14.43 1.11
N ASN A 123 15.25 -14.57 1.31
CA ASN A 123 14.66 -15.66 2.05
C ASN A 123 13.41 -16.13 1.29
N PRO A 124 13.35 -17.39 0.83
CA PRO A 124 12.13 -17.96 0.29
C PRO A 124 10.98 -17.67 1.27
N LEU A 125 9.87 -17.13 0.77
CA LEU A 125 8.75 -16.76 1.62
C LEU A 125 8.23 -17.99 2.34
N GLY A 126 8.56 -18.11 3.63
CA GLY A 126 7.99 -19.12 4.51
C GLY A 126 6.47 -18.94 4.60
N GLY A 127 5.76 -20.02 4.92
CA GLY A 127 4.28 -20.03 4.95
C GLY A 127 3.66 -18.88 5.73
N ILE A 128 4.23 -18.52 6.90
CA ILE A 128 3.75 -17.39 7.72
C ILE A 128 3.85 -16.05 6.97
N ARG A 129 4.98 -15.77 6.30
CA ARG A 129 5.16 -14.52 5.54
C ARG A 129 4.20 -14.45 4.36
N LEU A 130 3.95 -15.57 3.70
CA LEU A 130 2.97 -15.64 2.62
C LEU A 130 1.54 -15.41 3.14
N MET A 131 1.18 -15.98 4.30
CA MET A 131 -0.13 -15.72 4.92
C MET A 131 -0.29 -14.24 5.29
N VAL A 132 0.74 -13.62 5.87
CA VAL A 132 0.74 -12.17 6.15
C VAL A 132 0.57 -11.37 4.86
N ALA A 133 1.30 -11.73 3.80
CA ALA A 133 1.18 -11.05 2.50
C ALA A 133 -0.22 -11.19 1.89
N ILE A 134 -0.83 -12.37 1.97
CA ILE A 134 -2.21 -12.60 1.50
C ILE A 134 -3.18 -11.71 2.28
N SER A 135 -3.13 -11.76 3.61
CA SER A 135 -4.02 -10.96 4.46
C SER A 135 -3.86 -9.47 4.19
N LEU A 136 -2.62 -8.97 4.13
CA LEU A 136 -2.34 -7.56 3.82
C LEU A 136 -2.76 -7.18 2.39
N SER A 137 -2.72 -8.11 1.43
CA SER A 137 -3.16 -7.83 0.06
C SER A 137 -4.68 -7.78 -0.11
N LEU A 138 -5.43 -8.43 0.78
CA LEU A 138 -6.90 -8.47 0.73
C LEU A 138 -7.54 -7.41 1.63
N PHE A 139 -6.92 -7.11 2.78
CA PHE A 139 -7.46 -6.19 3.78
C PHE A 139 -7.86 -4.81 3.22
N PRO A 140 -7.06 -4.14 2.36
CA PRO A 140 -7.43 -2.83 1.84
C PRO A 140 -8.67 -2.88 0.94
N PHE A 141 -8.82 -3.93 0.13
CA PHE A 141 -10.00 -4.11 -0.72
C PHE A 141 -11.26 -4.39 0.10
N VAL A 142 -11.16 -5.22 1.13
CA VAL A 142 -12.29 -5.49 2.04
C VAL A 142 -12.70 -4.21 2.76
N THR A 143 -11.73 -3.44 3.24
CA THR A 143 -11.98 -2.15 3.91
C THR A 143 -12.61 -1.15 2.95
N TRP A 144 -12.13 -1.08 1.70
CA TRP A 144 -12.70 -0.22 0.68
C TRP A 144 -14.15 -0.62 0.36
N LEU A 145 -14.43 -1.91 0.16
CA LEU A 145 -15.79 -2.41 -0.05
C LEU A 145 -16.71 -2.07 1.12
N TYR A 146 -16.22 -2.21 2.35
CA TYR A 146 -16.98 -1.82 3.54
C TYR A 146 -17.32 -0.32 3.54
N ILE A 147 -16.36 0.55 3.24
CA ILE A 147 -16.58 2.00 3.12
C ILE A 147 -17.58 2.31 2.00
N TYR A 148 -17.45 1.64 0.85
CA TYR A 148 -18.36 1.78 -0.29
C TYR A 148 -19.81 1.50 0.12
N MET A 149 -20.02 0.38 0.82
CA MET A 149 -21.34 -0.06 1.28
C MET A 149 -21.89 0.81 2.43
N ASN A 150 -21.03 1.39 3.26
CA ASN A 150 -21.43 2.21 4.40
C ASN A 150 -21.67 3.67 4.01
N SER A 151 -22.88 3.97 3.52
CA SER A 151 -23.27 5.33 3.11
C SER A 151 -23.22 6.37 4.22
N GLU A 152 -23.46 5.98 5.47
CA GLU A 152 -23.38 6.88 6.63
C GLU A 152 -21.94 7.35 6.81
N MET A 153 -20.96 6.44 6.78
CA MET A 153 -19.55 6.79 6.88
C MET A 153 -19.13 7.74 5.76
N ARG A 154 -19.50 7.46 4.51
CA ARG A 154 -19.21 8.37 3.36
C ARG A 154 -19.87 9.73 3.51
N SER A 155 -21.10 9.79 4.06
CA SER A 155 -21.81 11.04 4.27
C SER A 155 -21.13 11.94 5.32
N SER A 156 -20.39 11.36 6.25
CA SER A 156 -19.65 12.08 7.29
C SER A 156 -18.33 12.70 6.81
N TRP A 157 -17.84 12.32 5.62
CA TRP A 157 -16.55 12.79 5.11
C TRP A 157 -16.61 14.23 4.58
N PRO A 158 -15.45 14.93 4.53
CA PRO A 158 -15.33 16.21 3.85
C PRO A 158 -15.82 16.15 2.40
N THR A 159 -16.28 17.29 1.86
CA THR A 159 -16.88 17.35 0.51
C THR A 159 -15.93 16.89 -0.59
N HIS A 160 -14.62 17.16 -0.46
CA HIS A 160 -13.62 16.73 -1.44
C HIS A 160 -13.36 15.21 -1.40
N CYS A 161 -13.62 14.54 -0.26
CA CYS A 161 -13.50 13.09 -0.15
C CYS A 161 -14.73 12.32 -0.67
N LYS A 162 -15.85 13.00 -0.98
CA LYS A 162 -17.12 12.35 -1.38
C LYS A 162 -17.23 12.02 -2.86
N THR A 163 -16.47 12.69 -3.72
CA THR A 163 -16.46 12.49 -5.17
C THR A 163 -15.64 11.28 -5.62
N VAL A 164 -15.16 10.50 -4.66
CA VAL A 164 -14.06 9.53 -4.81
C VAL A 164 -14.56 8.09 -5.03
N ILE A 165 -15.87 7.86 -4.84
CA ILE A 165 -16.52 6.54 -4.91
C ILE A 165 -17.61 6.52 -5.97
#